data_AF-A0A3N0C8M8-F1
#
_entry.id   AF-A0A3N0C8M8-F1
#
_cell.length_a   1.000
_cell.length_b   1.000
_cell.length_c   1.000
_cell.angle_alpha   90.00
_cell.angle_beta   90.00
_cell.angle_gamma   90.00
#
_symmetry.space_group_name_H-M   'P 1'
#
loop_
_entity.id
_entity.type
_entity.pdbx_description
1 polymer ?
#
loop_
_entity_poly.entity_id
_entity_poly.type
_entity_poly.pdbx_seq_one_letter_code
_entity_poly.pdbx_strand_id
1 'polypeptide(L)'
;MLRGFKDFILRGNVIELSIAVVVGTAFTGLVGAFTANIVNPVIAAAGGVENNGLGFYIWPGNAKTFVNIGAVITAFVTFLITAAVVYFLFVAPMNRINRMVKNRLAAEEPDEQPLPADTALLAEIRDLLARQAGPADGARRGAGEPSDEGSDDPADQRELLDKWRR
;
A
#
# COMPACT_ATOMS: atom_id res chain seq x y z
N MET A 1 24.55 -12.61 22.99
CA MET A 1 24.17 -12.10 21.66
C MET A 1 23.17 -13.00 20.93
N LEU A 2 23.34 -14.32 20.90
CA LEU A 2 22.37 -15.24 20.25
C LEU A 2 20.93 -15.16 20.80
N ARG A 3 20.74 -14.94 22.11
CA ARG A 3 19.40 -14.71 22.70
C ARG A 3 18.73 -13.45 22.14
N GLY A 4 19.43 -12.31 22.15
CA GLY A 4 18.90 -11.05 21.60
C GLY A 4 18.65 -11.08 20.09
N PHE A 5 19.44 -11.84 19.33
CA PHE A 5 19.20 -12.07 17.90
C PHE A 5 17.94 -12.92 17.66
N LYS A 6 17.74 -13.98 18.46
CA LYS A 6 16.51 -14.78 18.42
C LYS A 6 15.30 -13.92 18.75
N ASP A 7 15.36 -13.10 19.80
CA ASP A 7 14.26 -12.22 20.22
C ASP A 7 13.97 -11.09 19.20
N PHE A 8 14.97 -10.70 18.39
CA PHE A 8 14.81 -9.78 17.28
C PHE A 8 14.07 -10.43 16.09
N ILE A 9 14.48 -11.65 15.69
CA ILE A 9 13.82 -12.40 14.62
C ILE A 9 12.39 -12.78 15.01
N LEU A 10 12.17 -13.22 16.24
CA LEU A 10 10.85 -13.62 16.75
C LEU A 10 9.84 -12.47 16.85
N ARG A 11 10.22 -11.23 16.56
CA ARG A 11 9.33 -10.06 16.54
C ARG A 11 8.32 -10.07 15.37
N GLY A 12 8.17 -11.19 14.66
CA GLY A 12 7.16 -11.46 13.62
C GLY A 12 7.39 -10.70 12.31
N ASN A 13 7.37 -9.37 12.39
CA ASN A 13 7.55 -8.45 11.27
C ASN A 13 8.86 -8.68 10.48
N VAL A 14 9.94 -9.10 11.16
CA VAL A 14 11.24 -9.36 10.51
C VAL A 14 11.21 -10.64 9.68
N ILE A 15 10.58 -11.71 10.19
CA ILE A 15 10.52 -13.01 9.49
C ILE A 15 9.72 -12.87 8.20
N GLU A 16 8.54 -12.25 8.26
CA GLU A 16 7.67 -12.08 7.09
C GLU A 16 8.34 -11.25 6.00
N LEU A 17 8.96 -10.12 6.36
CA LEU A 17 9.74 -9.31 5.43
C LEU A 17 10.92 -10.08 4.85
N SER A 18 11.62 -10.88 5.67
CA SER A 18 12.77 -11.66 5.19
C SER A 18 12.36 -12.71 4.17
N ILE A 19 11.27 -13.42 4.42
CA ILE A 19 10.73 -14.43 3.49
C ILE A 19 10.31 -13.75 2.18
N ALA A 20 9.63 -12.62 2.25
CA ALA A 20 9.21 -11.87 1.06
C ALA A 20 10.40 -11.49 0.17
N VAL A 21 11.48 -10.99 0.74
CA VAL A 21 12.70 -10.60 0.00
C VAL A 21 13.39 -11.83 -0.62
N VAL A 22 13.56 -12.92 0.15
CA VAL A 22 14.22 -14.14 -0.34
C VAL A 22 13.44 -14.77 -1.49
N VAL A 23 12.12 -14.90 -1.34
CA VAL A 23 11.26 -15.47 -2.40
C VAL A 23 11.25 -14.56 -3.63
N GLY A 24 11.15 -13.24 -3.45
CA GLY A 24 11.16 -12.28 -4.56
C GLY A 24 12.45 -12.30 -5.37
N THR A 25 13.60 -12.37 -4.70
CA THR A 25 14.91 -12.44 -5.36
C THR A 25 15.14 -13.78 -6.07
N ALA A 26 14.77 -14.90 -5.43
CA ALA A 26 14.85 -16.23 -6.04
C ALA A 26 13.99 -16.33 -7.30
N PHE A 27 12.76 -15.82 -7.25
CA PHE A 27 11.86 -15.81 -8.40
C PHE A 27 12.37 -14.93 -9.54
N THR A 28 12.86 -13.73 -9.23
CA THR A 28 13.49 -12.85 -10.24
C THR A 28 14.69 -13.54 -10.89
N GLY A 29 15.51 -14.25 -10.11
CA GLY A 29 16.62 -15.06 -10.61
C GLY A 29 16.16 -16.17 -11.57
N LEU A 30 15.06 -16.85 -11.25
CA LEU A 30 14.47 -17.89 -12.11
C LEU A 30 14.01 -17.32 -13.46
N VAL A 31 13.28 -16.21 -13.47
CA VAL A 31 12.81 -15.59 -14.72
C VAL A 31 13.97 -15.01 -15.52
N GLY A 32 14.97 -14.46 -14.84
CA GLY A 32 16.22 -14.01 -15.45
C GLY A 32 16.96 -15.16 -16.15
N ALA A 33 17.11 -16.30 -15.48
CA ALA A 33 17.72 -17.50 -16.06
C ALA A 33 16.93 -18.05 -17.26
N PHE A 34 15.59 -18.10 -17.16
CA PHE A 34 14.75 -18.52 -18.28
C PHE A 34 14.93 -17.59 -19.49
N THR A 35 14.89 -16.28 -19.26
CA THR A 35 15.04 -15.31 -20.34
C THR A 35 16.42 -15.39 -20.96
N ALA A 36 17.47 -15.42 -20.14
CA ALA A 36 18.85 -15.50 -20.60
C ALA A 36 19.14 -16.76 -21.43
N ASN A 37 18.59 -17.92 -21.04
CA ASN A 37 18.92 -19.19 -21.67
C ASN A 37 17.94 -19.63 -22.77
N ILE A 38 16.71 -19.11 -22.79
CA ILE A 38 15.69 -19.52 -23.76
C ILE A 38 15.30 -18.38 -24.68
N VAL A 39 15.03 -17.20 -24.14
CA VAL A 39 14.52 -16.06 -24.92
C VAL A 39 15.65 -15.34 -25.64
N ASN A 40 16.80 -15.09 -24.99
CA ASN A 40 17.92 -14.41 -25.63
C ASN A 40 18.44 -15.15 -26.87
N PRO A 41 18.64 -16.49 -26.85
CA PRO A 41 19.05 -17.20 -28.05
C PRO A 41 18.03 -17.10 -29.19
N VAL A 42 16.74 -17.09 -28.88
CA VAL A 42 15.67 -16.92 -29.89
C VAL A 42 15.68 -15.51 -30.49
N ILE A 43 15.84 -14.48 -29.66
CA ILE A 43 15.97 -13.09 -30.14
C ILE A 43 17.25 -12.92 -30.96
N ALA A 44 18.36 -13.50 -30.51
CA ALA A 44 19.64 -13.45 -31.22
C ALA A 44 19.54 -14.17 -32.57
N ALA A 45 18.87 -15.31 -32.64
CA ALA A 45 18.63 -16.04 -33.89
C ALA A 45 17.75 -15.22 -34.86
N ALA A 46 16.76 -14.49 -34.35
CA ALA A 46 15.93 -13.60 -35.16
C ALA A 46 16.67 -12.33 -35.64
N GLY A 47 17.77 -11.95 -34.97
CA GLY A 47 18.62 -10.79 -35.31
C GLY A 47 19.58 -11.00 -36.49
N GLY A 48 19.66 -12.22 -37.04
CA GLY A 48 20.51 -12.56 -38.17
C GLY A 48 21.90 -13.09 -37.75
N VAL A 49 22.35 -14.12 -38.47
CA VAL A 49 23.52 -14.97 -38.15
C VAL A 49 24.88 -14.25 -38.28
N GLU A 50 24.92 -13.07 -38.93
CA GLU A 50 26.18 -12.40 -39.32
C GLU A 50 26.46 -11.08 -38.61
N ASN A 51 25.51 -10.51 -37.85
CA ASN A 51 25.77 -9.29 -37.09
C ASN A 51 26.15 -9.63 -35.65
N ASN A 52 27.15 -8.94 -35.12
CA ASN A 52 27.66 -9.05 -33.75
C ASN A 52 26.66 -8.54 -32.68
N GLY A 53 25.37 -8.84 -32.86
CA GLY A 53 24.24 -8.23 -32.18
C GLY A 53 23.76 -6.96 -32.87
N LEU A 54 22.56 -6.52 -32.48
CA LEU A 54 22.01 -5.20 -32.80
C LEU A 54 22.80 -4.15 -32.02
N GLY A 55 23.99 -3.77 -32.47
CA GLY A 55 24.80 -2.80 -31.75
C GLY A 55 25.81 -2.07 -32.63
N PHE A 56 26.21 -0.89 -32.18
CA PHE A 56 27.17 -0.04 -32.89
C PHE A 56 28.21 0.53 -31.93
N TYR A 57 29.40 0.81 -32.43
CA TYR A 57 30.45 1.49 -31.67
C TYR A 57 30.28 3.01 -31.82
N ILE A 58 30.27 3.73 -30.70
CA ILE A 58 30.31 5.20 -30.72
C ILE A 58 31.71 5.68 -31.15
N TRP A 59 32.76 4.97 -30.71
CA TRP A 59 34.14 5.21 -31.13
C TRP A 59 34.73 3.93 -31.77
N PRO A 60 35.21 3.99 -33.03
CA PRO A 60 35.83 2.83 -33.68
C PRO A 60 37.01 2.30 -32.85
N GLY A 61 37.00 1.00 -32.54
CA GLY A 61 38.10 0.32 -31.84
C GLY A 61 38.06 0.38 -30.31
N ASN A 62 37.11 1.09 -29.69
CA ASN A 62 36.95 1.07 -28.23
C ASN A 62 35.80 0.13 -27.82
N ALA A 63 36.17 -1.05 -27.31
CA ALA A 63 35.23 -2.06 -26.80
C ALA A 63 34.27 -1.53 -25.71
N LYS A 64 34.67 -0.51 -24.94
CA LYS A 64 33.82 0.10 -23.91
C LYS A 64 32.74 1.03 -24.46
N THR A 65 32.81 1.37 -25.75
CA THR A 65 31.84 2.25 -26.43
C THR A 65 30.85 1.50 -27.31
N PHE A 66 30.80 0.17 -27.18
CA PHE A 66 29.82 -0.65 -27.88
C PHE A 66 28.43 -0.48 -27.25
N VAL A 67 27.49 0.05 -28.03
CA VAL A 67 26.09 0.18 -27.64
C VAL A 67 25.36 -1.08 -28.10
N ASN A 68 24.95 -1.92 -27.14
CA ASN A 68 24.22 -3.15 -27.42
C ASN A 68 22.71 -2.92 -27.31
N ILE A 69 22.06 -2.57 -28.42
CA ILE A 69 20.59 -2.39 -28.50
C ILE A 69 19.86 -3.73 -28.28
N GLY A 70 20.47 -4.84 -28.70
CA GLY A 70 19.94 -6.19 -28.46
C GLY A 70 19.77 -6.51 -26.97
N ALA A 71 20.71 -6.07 -26.12
CA ALA A 71 20.62 -6.23 -24.68
C ALA A 71 19.47 -5.41 -24.07
N VAL A 72 19.18 -4.22 -24.61
CA VAL A 72 18.06 -3.38 -24.16
C VAL A 72 16.72 -4.01 -24.51
N ILE A 73 16.56 -4.49 -25.76
CA ILE A 73 15.35 -5.18 -26.20
C ILE A 73 15.13 -6.44 -25.34
N THR A 74 16.20 -7.20 -25.13
CA THR A 74 16.19 -8.37 -24.27
C THR A 74 15.71 -8.03 -22.86
N ALA A 75 16.29 -7.00 -22.23
CA ALA A 75 15.90 -6.58 -20.88
C ALA A 75 14.42 -6.16 -20.82
N PHE A 76 13.92 -5.49 -21.86
CA PHE A 76 12.51 -5.13 -21.96
C PHE A 76 11.60 -6.35 -22.08
N VAL A 77 11.96 -7.35 -22.88
CA VAL A 77 11.23 -8.62 -22.99
C VAL A 77 11.25 -9.39 -21.66
N THR A 78 12.40 -9.48 -20.99
CA THR A 78 12.53 -10.06 -19.64
C THR A 78 11.55 -9.41 -18.66
N PHE A 79 11.48 -8.08 -18.67
CA PHE A 79 10.59 -7.32 -17.79
C PHE A 79 9.13 -7.63 -18.07
N LEU A 80 8.71 -7.66 -19.34
CA LEU A 80 7.36 -8.01 -19.76
C LEU A 80 6.98 -9.43 -19.35
N ILE A 81 7.86 -10.41 -19.56
CA ILE A 81 7.63 -11.80 -19.15
C ILE A 81 7.51 -11.89 -17.63
N THR A 82 8.41 -11.24 -16.88
CA THR A 82 8.36 -11.23 -15.41
C THR A 82 7.05 -10.63 -14.92
N ALA A 83 6.65 -9.48 -15.45
CA ALA A 83 5.39 -8.83 -15.11
C ALA A 83 4.18 -9.70 -15.44
N ALA A 84 4.17 -10.36 -16.60
CA ALA A 84 3.10 -11.26 -17.02
C ALA A 84 2.97 -12.47 -16.08
N VAL A 85 4.08 -13.10 -15.70
CA VAL A 85 4.06 -14.25 -14.77
C VAL A 85 3.61 -13.79 -13.38
N VAL A 86 4.15 -12.68 -12.85
CA VAL A 86 3.74 -12.16 -11.54
C VAL A 86 2.24 -11.81 -11.54
N TYR A 87 1.77 -11.17 -12.60
CA TYR A 87 0.36 -10.83 -12.74
C TYR A 87 -0.52 -12.09 -12.76
N PHE A 88 -0.18 -13.08 -13.58
CA PHE A 88 -1.02 -14.27 -13.75
C PHE A 88 -0.97 -15.20 -12.53
N LEU A 89 0.17 -15.29 -11.83
CA LEU A 89 0.37 -16.21 -10.72
C LEU A 89 -0.06 -15.64 -9.36
N PHE A 90 0.09 -14.32 -9.16
CA PHE A 90 -0.23 -13.68 -7.88
C PHE A 90 -1.43 -12.74 -7.99
N VAL A 91 -1.41 -11.80 -8.95
CA VAL A 91 -2.43 -10.74 -9.02
C VAL A 91 -3.79 -11.28 -9.48
N ALA A 92 -3.83 -12.11 -10.52
CA ALA A 92 -5.09 -12.65 -11.06
C ALA A 92 -5.81 -13.57 -10.05
N PRO A 93 -5.14 -14.51 -9.35
CA PRO A 93 -5.78 -15.30 -8.30
C PRO A 93 -6.22 -14.44 -7.13
N MET A 94 -5.39 -13.49 -6.69
CA MET A 94 -5.75 -12.59 -5.59
C MET A 94 -6.96 -11.72 -5.95
N ASN A 95 -7.03 -11.21 -7.17
CA ASN A 95 -8.18 -10.45 -7.66
C ASN A 95 -9.43 -11.34 -7.77
N ARG A 96 -9.28 -12.62 -8.14
CA ARG A 96 -10.39 -13.59 -8.19
C ARG A 96 -10.92 -13.91 -6.79
N ILE A 97 -10.03 -14.16 -5.83
CA ILE A 97 -10.39 -14.41 -4.42
C ILE A 97 -11.06 -13.17 -3.83
N ASN A 98 -10.49 -11.98 -4.03
CA ASN A 98 -11.09 -10.73 -3.54
C ASN A 98 -12.48 -10.48 -4.10
N ARG A 99 -12.74 -10.84 -5.37
CA ARG A 99 -14.08 -10.80 -5.96
C ARG A 99 -15.02 -11.83 -5.33
N MET A 100 -14.56 -13.05 -5.09
CA MET A 100 -15.35 -14.09 -4.41
C MET A 100 -15.69 -13.71 -2.97
N VAL A 101 -14.74 -13.15 -2.22
CA VAL A 101 -14.94 -12.65 -0.85
C VAL A 101 -15.91 -11.47 -0.84
N LYS A 102 -15.75 -10.49 -1.73
CA LYS A 102 -16.71 -9.37 -1.85
C LYS A 102 -18.13 -9.83 -2.19
N ASN A 103 -18.27 -10.85 -3.03
CA ASN A 103 -19.57 -11.38 -3.41
C ASN A 103 -20.19 -12.24 -2.29
N ARG A 104 -19.38 -12.93 -1.47
CA ARG A 104 -19.83 -13.64 -0.26
C ARG A 104 -20.24 -12.69 0.86
N LEU A 105 -19.47 -11.62 1.09
CA LEU A 105 -19.80 -10.56 2.06
C LEU A 105 -21.08 -9.79 1.70
N ALA A 106 -21.54 -9.85 0.46
CA ALA A 106 -22.82 -9.27 0.03
C ALA A 106 -24.02 -10.21 0.21
N ALA A 107 -23.77 -11.50 0.48
CA ALA A 107 -24.80 -12.55 0.51
C ALA A 107 -24.90 -13.31 1.85
N GLU A 108 -23.89 -13.20 2.73
CA GLU A 108 -23.82 -13.97 3.96
C GLU A 108 -23.33 -13.05 5.09
N GLU A 109 -24.04 -13.08 6.22
CA GLU A 109 -23.63 -12.40 7.46
C GLU A 109 -22.17 -12.73 7.77
N PRO A 110 -21.38 -11.75 8.25
CA PRO A 110 -19.93 -11.85 8.25
C PRO A 110 -19.45 -12.85 9.29
N ASP A 111 -19.19 -14.08 8.87
CA ASP A 111 -18.38 -15.03 9.65
C ASP A 111 -16.91 -14.55 9.66
N GLU A 112 -16.58 -13.85 10.74
CA GLU A 112 -15.34 -13.90 11.50
C GLU A 112 -14.04 -14.17 10.71
N GLN A 113 -13.55 -13.16 9.99
CA GLN A 113 -12.14 -12.84 10.22
C GLN A 113 -12.09 -12.25 11.63
N PRO A 114 -11.21 -12.71 12.54
CA PRO A 114 -11.03 -12.01 13.80
C PRO A 114 -10.59 -10.60 13.42
N LEU A 115 -11.52 -9.66 13.58
CA LEU A 115 -11.24 -8.25 13.54
C LEU A 115 -9.98 -8.05 14.38
N PRO A 116 -8.95 -7.32 13.88
CA PRO A 116 -7.84 -6.90 14.73
C PRO A 116 -8.40 -6.46 16.08
N ALA A 117 -7.83 -6.93 17.19
CA ALA A 117 -8.43 -6.75 18.51
C ALA A 117 -8.85 -5.29 18.77
N ASP A 118 -8.09 -4.34 18.23
CA ASP A 118 -8.38 -2.91 18.23
C ASP A 118 -9.70 -2.57 17.53
N THR A 119 -9.96 -3.11 16.34
CA THR A 119 -11.20 -2.87 15.59
C THR A 119 -12.42 -3.55 16.22
N ALA A 120 -12.24 -4.70 16.87
CA ALA A 120 -13.29 -5.36 17.66
C ALA A 120 -13.63 -4.51 18.90
N LEU A 121 -12.61 -4.06 19.63
CA LEU A 121 -12.77 -3.14 20.77
C LEU A 121 -13.42 -1.83 20.35
N LEU A 122 -13.05 -1.27 19.20
CA LEU A 122 -13.68 -0.05 18.68
C LEU A 122 -15.15 -0.25 18.32
N ALA A 123 -15.54 -1.44 17.82
CA ALA A 123 -16.94 -1.78 17.58
C ALA A 123 -17.71 -1.89 18.90
N GLU A 124 -17.14 -2.54 19.92
CA GLU A 124 -17.73 -2.61 21.26
C GLU A 124 -17.86 -1.22 21.91
N ILE A 125 -16.81 -0.39 21.84
CA ILE A 125 -16.82 0.99 22.35
C ILE A 125 -17.90 1.82 21.64
N ARG A 126 -18.03 1.70 20.31
CA ARG A 126 -19.09 2.38 19.55
C ARG A 126 -20.46 1.99 20.05
N ASP A 127 -20.70 0.69 20.25
CA ASP A 127 -22.00 0.19 20.69
C ASP A 127 -22.31 0.58 22.14
N LEU A 128 -21.30 0.59 23.02
CA LEU A 128 -21.40 1.11 24.39
C LEU A 128 -21.73 2.61 24.38
N LEU A 129 -21.06 3.40 23.55
CA LEU A 129 -21.29 4.84 23.43
C LEU A 129 -22.67 5.13 22.84
N ALA A 130 -23.11 4.35 21.84
CA ALA A 130 -24.45 4.47 21.26
C ALA A 130 -25.55 4.16 22.29
N ARG A 131 -25.33 3.17 23.16
CA ARG A 131 -26.24 2.87 24.29
C ARG A 131 -26.25 3.99 25.34
N GLN A 132 -25.09 4.61 25.59
CA GLN A 132 -24.95 5.71 26.55
C GLN A 132 -25.53 7.03 26.02
N ALA A 133 -25.47 7.23 24.71
CA ALA A 133 -26.06 8.37 23.98
C ALA A 133 -27.57 8.21 23.67
N GLY A 134 -28.22 7.17 24.22
CA GLY A 134 -29.67 6.98 24.14
C GLY A 134 -30.49 8.13 24.76
N PRO A 135 -31.82 8.17 24.56
CA PRO A 135 -32.66 9.39 24.40
C PRO A 135 -32.76 10.38 25.58
N ALA A 136 -32.02 10.18 26.66
CA ALA A 136 -32.12 10.99 27.89
C ALA A 136 -31.24 12.25 27.87
N ASP A 137 -30.24 12.36 26.98
CA ASP A 137 -29.31 13.49 26.97
C ASP A 137 -29.75 14.65 26.05
N GLY A 138 -30.57 14.36 25.04
CA GLY A 138 -31.18 15.39 24.18
C GLY A 138 -32.29 16.19 24.88
N ALA A 139 -32.98 15.58 25.85
CA ALA A 139 -34.08 16.22 26.58
C ALA A 139 -33.62 17.12 27.73
N ARG A 140 -32.40 16.92 28.27
CA ARG A 140 -31.86 17.73 29.38
C ARG A 140 -31.14 19.01 28.92
N ARG A 141 -30.69 19.07 27.66
CA ARG A 141 -30.07 20.29 27.10
C ARG A 141 -31.08 21.34 26.60
N GLY A 142 -32.37 21.00 26.52
CA GLY A 142 -33.42 21.90 26.04
C GLY A 142 -34.25 22.59 27.13
N ALA A 143 -34.06 22.24 28.41
CA ALA A 143 -34.91 22.73 29.50
C ALA A 143 -34.07 23.05 30.74
N GLY A 144 -33.44 24.22 30.76
CA GLY A 144 -32.84 24.73 31.98
C GLY A 144 -31.73 25.75 31.79
N GLU A 145 -32.03 26.90 31.20
CA GLU A 145 -31.36 28.17 31.53
C GLU A 145 -32.29 29.32 31.12
N PRO A 146 -32.82 30.12 32.06
CA PRO A 146 -33.39 31.40 31.69
C PRO A 146 -32.23 32.24 31.16
N SER A 147 -32.38 32.72 29.93
CA SER A 147 -31.55 33.77 29.36
C SER A 147 -31.41 34.90 30.39
N ASP A 148 -30.21 35.02 30.96
CA ASP A 148 -29.76 36.28 31.55
C ASP A 148 -29.63 37.23 30.37
N GLU A 149 -30.73 37.93 30.10
CA GLU A 149 -30.86 38.97 29.10
C GLU A 149 -29.99 40.13 29.57
N GLY A 150 -28.69 39.96 29.31
CA GLY A 150 -27.68 40.99 29.50
C GLY A 150 -28.17 42.24 28.80
N SER A 151 -28.46 43.26 29.60
CA SER A 151 -28.87 44.57 29.16
C SER A 151 -27.88 45.11 28.14
N ASP A 152 -28.25 45.03 26.86
CA ASP A 152 -27.68 45.83 25.78
C ASP A 152 -28.09 47.30 25.98
N ASP A 153 -27.73 47.89 27.13
CA ASP A 153 -27.87 49.31 27.36
C ASP A 153 -26.72 50.01 26.60
N PRO A 154 -27.00 50.83 25.59
CA PRO A 154 -25.98 51.57 24.86
C PRO A 154 -25.17 52.54 25.74
N ALA A 155 -25.57 52.79 27.00
CA ALA A 155 -24.79 53.51 27.98
C ALA A 155 -23.53 52.72 28.44
N ASP A 156 -23.66 51.42 28.69
CA ASP A 156 -22.56 50.58 29.17
C ASP A 156 -21.45 50.42 28.12
N GLN A 157 -21.85 50.33 26.85
CA GLN A 157 -20.89 50.26 25.74
C GLN A 157 -20.10 51.56 25.58
N ARG A 158 -20.70 52.72 25.90
CA ARG A 158 -20.00 54.02 25.84
C ARG A 158 -18.96 54.15 26.95
N GLU A 159 -19.27 53.67 28.15
CA GLU A 159 -18.33 53.69 29.27
C GLU A 159 -17.11 52.78 29.02
N LEU A 160 -17.34 51.60 28.43
CA LEU A 160 -16.27 50.69 28.04
C LEU A 160 -15.35 51.29 26.96
N LEU A 161 -15.92 51.96 25.95
CA LEU A 161 -15.13 52.62 24.90
C LEU A 161 -14.29 53.78 25.43
N ASP A 162 -14.80 54.56 26.38
CA ASP A 162 -14.05 55.65 27.02
C ASP A 162 -12.91 55.13 27.90
N LYS A 163 -13.07 53.95 28.51
CA LYS A 163 -12.02 53.29 29.30
C LYS A 163 -10.85 52.83 28.44
N TRP A 164 -11.09 52.41 27.20
CA TRP A 164 -10.04 52.02 26.26
C TRP A 164 -9.32 53.21 25.61
N ARG A 165 -9.87 54.42 25.74
CA ARG A 165 -9.32 55.64 25.11
C ARG A 165 -8.42 56.47 26.04
N ARG A 166 -8.34 56.12 27.31
CA ARG A 166 -7.38 56.65 28.30
C ARG A 166 -6.24 55.66 28.51
#